data_AF-A0A2U2CD35-F1
#
_entry.id   AF-A0A2U2CD35-F1
#
_cell.length_a   1.000
_cell.length_b   1.000
_cell.length_c   1.000
_cell.angle_alpha   90.00
_cell.angle_beta   90.00
_cell.angle_gamma   90.00
#
_symmetry.space_group_name_H-M   'P 1'
#
loop_
_entity.id
_entity.type
_entity.pdbx_description
1 polymer ?
#
loop_
_entity_poly.entity_id
_entity_poly.type
_entity_poly.pdbx_seq_one_letter_code
_entity_poly.pdbx_strand_id
1 'polypeptide(L)'
;MAYSVASKALFPLYVLTSLCIVLLMGVSFSDVILRSLNRPIPGAYEITEIAVGAMVFAALPVVTLRQEHVRVTLFRVLAERYRWLDLLFTLVSRGVAIAVYVFFAWHLLRLGNQMSASGARAIFAGFPLAPFAWFAAAMCLVSAFATIFSRKAPEGDDPTEGMGEI
;
A
#
# COMPACT_ATOMS: atom_id res chain seq x y z
N MET A 1 -0.69 8.50 23.68
CA MET A 1 -2.11 8.10 23.46
C MET A 1 -2.44 7.83 22.00
N ALA A 2 -2.17 8.74 21.05
CA ALA A 2 -2.48 8.54 19.61
C ALA A 2 -1.83 7.29 18.97
N TYR A 3 -0.61 6.89 19.36
CA TYR A 3 0.05 5.67 18.87
C TYR A 3 -0.69 4.39 19.22
N SER A 4 -1.36 4.31 20.38
CA SER A 4 -2.15 3.13 20.73
C SER A 4 -3.37 2.97 19.83
N VAL A 5 -3.91 4.07 19.32
CA VAL A 5 -5.09 4.04 18.45
C VAL A 5 -4.66 3.77 17.01
N ALA A 6 -3.59 4.41 16.54
CA ALA A 6 -3.00 4.15 15.22
C ALA A 6 -2.49 2.71 15.09
N SER A 7 -1.82 2.16 16.11
CA SER A 7 -1.35 0.76 16.08
C SER A 7 -2.51 -0.24 16.07
N LYS A 8 -3.58 0.03 16.85
CA LYS A 8 -4.80 -0.80 16.83
C LYS A 8 -5.53 -0.72 15.49
N ALA A 9 -5.55 0.45 14.84
CA ALA A 9 -6.17 0.64 13.53
C ALA A 9 -5.35 -0.01 12.39
N LEU A 10 -4.03 -0.13 12.55
CA LEU A 10 -3.17 -0.81 11.59
C LEU A 10 -3.23 -2.34 11.70
N PHE A 11 -3.53 -2.89 12.88
CA PHE A 11 -3.65 -4.33 13.11
C PHE A 11 -4.53 -5.06 12.07
N PRO A 12 -5.79 -4.63 11.79
CA PRO A 12 -6.61 -5.28 10.77
C PRO A 12 -6.00 -5.20 9.37
N LEU A 13 -5.26 -4.14 9.06
CA LEU A 13 -4.62 -3.95 7.76
C LEU A 13 -3.38 -4.84 7.59
N TYR A 14 -2.63 -5.07 8.68
CA TYR A 14 -1.57 -6.09 8.72
C TYR A 14 -2.13 -7.50 8.56
N VAL A 15 -3.23 -7.82 9.24
CA VAL A 15 -3.90 -9.12 9.11
C VAL A 15 -4.38 -9.31 7.68
N LEU A 16 -4.99 -8.28 7.06
CA LEU A 16 -5.43 -8.35 5.67
C LEU A 16 -4.26 -8.57 4.71
N THR A 17 -3.18 -7.79 4.84
CA THR A 17 -1.99 -7.92 3.99
C THR A 17 -1.33 -9.30 4.15
N SER A 18 -1.18 -9.77 5.40
CA SER A 18 -0.62 -11.10 5.69
C SER A 18 -1.49 -12.21 5.12
N LEU A 19 -2.81 -12.09 5.25
CA LEU A 19 -3.76 -13.04 4.66
C LEU A 19 -3.61 -13.08 3.13
N CYS A 20 -3.51 -11.92 2.47
CA CYS A 20 -3.28 -11.84 1.03
C CYS A 20 -1.99 -12.55 0.61
N ILE A 21 -0.89 -12.38 1.36
CA ILE A 21 0.39 -13.06 1.08
C ILE A 21 0.23 -14.58 1.18
N VAL A 22 -0.41 -15.07 2.25
CA VAL A 22 -0.63 -16.51 2.45
C VAL A 22 -1.53 -17.06 1.34
N LEU A 23 -2.56 -16.33 0.94
CA LEU A 23 -3.44 -16.70 -0.17
C LEU A 23 -2.66 -16.76 -1.49
N LEU A 24 -1.80 -15.78 -1.78
CA LEU A 24 -0.95 -15.77 -2.96
C LEU A 24 0.03 -16.94 -2.99
N MET A 25 0.67 -17.27 -1.86
CA MET A 25 1.52 -18.46 -1.75
C MET A 25 0.72 -19.74 -2.01
N GLY A 26 -0.48 -19.85 -1.41
CA GLY A 26 -1.35 -21.01 -1.58
C GLY A 26 -1.81 -21.20 -3.02
N VAL A 27 -2.25 -20.13 -3.69
CA VAL A 27 -2.66 -20.13 -5.10
C VAL A 27 -1.47 -20.46 -5.99
N SER A 28 -0.31 -19.84 -5.79
CA SER A 28 0.89 -20.08 -6.62
C SER A 28 1.39 -21.52 -6.49
N PHE A 29 1.42 -22.06 -5.28
CA PHE A 29 1.84 -23.44 -5.03
C PHE A 29 0.83 -24.44 -5.61
N SER A 30 -0.47 -24.18 -5.43
CA SER A 30 -1.53 -25.01 -6.00
C SER A 30 -1.51 -24.98 -7.53
N ASP A 31 -1.27 -23.81 -8.13
CA ASP A 31 -1.16 -23.66 -9.60
C ASP A 31 -0.01 -24.49 -10.16
N VAL A 32 1.16 -24.48 -9.51
CA VAL A 32 2.32 -25.32 -9.91
C VAL A 32 1.98 -26.82 -9.82
N ILE A 33 1.34 -27.27 -8.74
CA ILE A 33 0.95 -28.68 -8.57
C ILE A 33 -0.08 -29.10 -9.63
N LEU A 34 -1.15 -28.32 -9.79
CA LEU A 34 -2.24 -28.65 -10.70
C LEU A 34 -1.78 -28.64 -12.16
N ARG A 35 -0.88 -27.71 -12.51
CA ARG A 35 -0.23 -27.68 -13.82
C ARG A 35 0.66 -28.90 -14.04
N SER A 36 1.37 -29.37 -13.02
CA SER A 36 2.15 -30.62 -13.10
C SER A 36 1.27 -31.87 -13.28
N LEU A 37 -0.01 -31.81 -12.87
CA LEU A 37 -0.99 -32.88 -13.06
C LEU A 37 -1.83 -32.70 -14.35
N ASN A 38 -1.41 -31.81 -15.25
CA ASN A 38 -2.07 -31.51 -16.53
C ASN A 38 -3.53 -31.02 -16.38
N ARG A 39 -3.87 -30.44 -15.23
CA ARG A 39 -5.17 -29.83 -14.91
C ARG A 39 -4.98 -28.41 -14.39
N PRO A 40 -4.55 -27.44 -15.23
CA PRO A 40 -4.32 -26.07 -14.79
C PRO A 40 -5.62 -25.43 -14.27
N ILE A 41 -5.50 -24.50 -13.33
CA ILE A 41 -6.65 -23.76 -12.80
C ILE A 41 -7.12 -22.76 -13.86
N PRO A 42 -8.34 -22.88 -14.41
CA PRO A 42 -8.86 -21.89 -15.36
C PRO A 42 -9.01 -20.54 -14.66
N GLY A 43 -8.40 -19.49 -15.21
CA GLY A 43 -8.43 -18.15 -14.62
C GLY A 43 -7.44 -17.90 -13.47
N ALA A 44 -6.46 -18.80 -13.24
CA ALA A 44 -5.43 -18.62 -12.21
C ALA A 44 -4.70 -17.28 -12.31
N TYR A 45 -4.44 -16.83 -13.55
CA TYR A 45 -3.77 -15.56 -13.82
C TYR A 45 -4.60 -14.37 -13.33
N GLU A 46 -5.89 -14.31 -13.64
CA GLU A 46 -6.79 -13.22 -13.22
C GLU A 46 -6.97 -13.18 -11.70
N ILE A 47 -7.06 -14.35 -11.07
CA ILE A 47 -7.13 -14.48 -9.61
C ILE A 47 -5.85 -13.93 -8.97
N THR A 48 -4.70 -14.30 -9.52
CA THR A 48 -3.39 -13.84 -9.01
C THR A 48 -3.21 -12.35 -9.22
N GLU A 49 -3.60 -11.80 -10.37
CA GLU A 49 -3.53 -10.37 -10.67
C GLU A 49 -4.31 -9.54 -9.65
N ILE A 50 -5.55 -9.95 -9.34
CA ILE A 50 -6.38 -9.26 -8.36
C ILE A 50 -5.87 -9.47 -6.94
N ALA A 51 -5.37 -10.66 -6.61
CA ALA A 51 -4.80 -10.92 -5.29
C ALA A 51 -3.54 -10.07 -5.04
N VAL A 52 -2.65 -9.94 -6.04
CA VAL A 52 -1.48 -9.06 -5.97
C VAL A 52 -1.90 -7.60 -5.88
N GLY A 53 -2.82 -7.17 -6.74
CA GLY A 53 -3.36 -5.81 -6.68
C GLY A 53 -3.96 -5.49 -5.31
N ALA A 54 -4.80 -6.39 -4.77
CA ALA A 54 -5.46 -6.21 -3.49
C ALA A 54 -4.44 -6.18 -2.35
N MET A 55 -3.42 -7.04 -2.40
CA MET A 55 -2.30 -7.03 -1.46
C MET A 55 -1.58 -5.68 -1.48
N VAL A 56 -1.22 -5.17 -2.67
CA VAL A 56 -0.50 -3.90 -2.82
C VAL A 56 -1.34 -2.76 -2.27
N PHE A 57 -2.61 -2.65 -2.66
CA PHE A 57 -3.50 -1.59 -2.16
C PHE A 57 -3.75 -1.73 -0.65
N ALA A 58 -3.88 -2.93 -0.11
CA ALA A 58 -3.98 -3.17 1.33
C ALA A 58 -2.69 -2.76 2.08
N ALA A 59 -1.53 -2.94 1.46
CA ALA A 59 -0.24 -2.56 2.03
C ALA A 59 0.02 -1.05 1.97
N LEU A 60 -0.59 -0.32 1.01
CA LEU A 60 -0.38 1.13 0.84
C LEU A 60 -0.57 1.93 2.14
N PRO A 61 -1.70 1.84 2.87
CA PRO A 61 -1.86 2.63 4.08
C PRO A 61 -0.88 2.22 5.18
N VAL A 62 -0.48 0.93 5.24
CA VAL A 62 0.52 0.44 6.19
C VAL A 62 1.86 1.10 5.93
N VAL A 63 2.33 1.10 4.68
CA VAL A 63 3.62 1.70 4.33
C VAL A 63 3.54 3.21 4.49
N THR A 64 2.46 3.86 4.06
CA THR A 64 2.28 5.31 4.20
C THR A 64 2.32 5.78 5.67
N LEU A 65 1.79 4.98 6.61
CA LEU A 65 1.85 5.30 8.04
C LEU A 65 3.25 5.08 8.63
N ARG A 66 4.04 4.17 8.05
CA ARG A 66 5.43 3.90 8.45
C ARG A 66 6.46 4.78 7.72
N GLN A 67 6.10 5.33 6.56
CA GLN A 67 7.02 6.07 5.70
C GLN A 67 7.25 7.48 6.26
N GLU A 68 8.42 7.62 6.86
CA GLU A 68 9.21 8.84 6.81
C GLU A 68 9.33 9.27 5.34
N HIS A 69 8.62 10.34 4.94
CA HIS A 69 8.87 10.94 3.63
C HIS A 69 10.38 11.12 3.48
N VAL A 70 10.96 10.44 2.49
CA VAL A 70 12.40 10.47 2.19
C VAL A 70 12.81 11.93 2.17
N ARG A 71 13.41 12.41 3.26
CA ARG A 71 14.03 13.72 3.25
C ARG A 71 15.13 13.58 2.24
N VAL A 72 15.05 14.39 1.18
CA VAL A 72 16.09 14.44 0.18
C VAL A 72 17.36 14.86 0.94
N THR A 73 18.24 13.89 1.23
CA THR A 73 19.45 14.09 2.05
C THR A 73 20.34 15.18 1.47
N LEU A 74 20.21 15.46 0.16
CA LEU A 74 20.86 16.57 -0.54
C LEU A 74 20.56 17.95 0.07
N PHE A 75 19.41 18.15 0.71
CA PHE A 75 19.04 19.42 1.34
C PHE A 75 19.21 19.45 2.85
N ARG A 76 19.72 18.37 3.47
CA ARG A 76 19.86 18.25 4.93
C ARG A 76 20.79 19.34 5.50
N VAL A 77 21.87 19.65 4.80
CA VAL A 77 22.82 20.74 5.16
C VAL A 77 22.15 22.12 5.15
N LEU A 78 21.20 22.35 4.23
CA LEU A 78 20.48 23.62 4.11
C LEU A 78 19.32 23.72 5.11
N ALA A 79 18.69 22.59 5.45
CA ALA A 79 17.62 22.48 6.44
C ALA A 79 18.13 22.63 7.88
N GLU A 80 19.33 22.17 8.20
CA GLU A 80 19.98 22.37 9.51
C GLU A 80 20.27 23.86 9.77
N ARG A 81 20.57 24.63 8.71
CA ARG A 81 20.76 26.09 8.80
C ARG A 81 19.45 26.84 9.04
N TYR A 82 18.33 26.31 8.57
CA TYR A 82 17.04 27.00 8.53
C TYR A 82 15.87 26.07 8.86
N ARG A 83 15.45 26.08 10.13
CA ARG A 83 14.37 25.25 10.66
C ARG A 83 13.00 25.42 9.96
N TRP A 84 12.79 26.53 9.27
CA TRP A 84 11.58 26.82 8.48
C TRP A 84 11.55 26.08 7.13
N LEU A 85 12.71 25.80 6.54
CA LEU A 85 12.82 25.00 5.30
C LEU A 85 12.44 23.54 5.55
N ASP A 86 12.87 22.93 6.67
CA ASP A 86 12.49 21.56 7.05
C ASP A 86 10.96 21.41 7.23
N LEU A 87 10.32 22.42 7.84
CA LEU A 87 8.86 22.49 7.96
C LEU A 87 8.18 22.60 6.59
N LEU A 88 8.68 23.46 5.71
CA LEU A 88 8.14 23.64 4.36
C LEU A 88 8.23 22.36 3.54
N PHE A 89 9.39 21.69 3.52
CA PHE A 89 9.55 20.41 2.82
C PHE A 89 8.63 19.32 3.35
N THR A 90 8.45 19.25 4.68
CA THR A 90 7.52 18.30 5.30
C THR A 90 6.06 18.59 4.92
N LEU A 91 5.66 19.86 4.91
CA LEU A 91 4.32 20.28 4.50
C LEU A 91 4.06 19.99 3.02
N VAL A 92 5.00 20.34 2.14
CA VAL A 92 4.88 20.13 0.70
C VAL A 92 4.84 18.64 0.37
N SER A 93 5.74 17.83 0.90
CA SER A 93 5.78 16.39 0.65
C SER A 93 4.50 15.68 1.08
N ARG A 94 3.97 16.02 2.27
CA ARG A 94 2.67 15.53 2.74
C ARG A 94 1.52 16.00 1.85
N GLY A 95 1.50 17.28 1.49
CA GLY A 95 0.47 17.84 0.61
C GLY A 95 0.43 17.15 -0.76
N VAL A 96 1.61 16.91 -1.35
CA VAL A 96 1.76 16.18 -2.61
C VAL A 96 1.28 14.73 -2.46
N ALA A 97 1.66 14.02 -1.41
CA ALA A 97 1.19 12.64 -1.20
C ALA A 97 -0.33 12.56 -1.03
N ILE A 98 -0.94 13.45 -0.23
CA ILE A 98 -2.41 13.53 -0.10
C ILE A 98 -3.05 13.77 -1.47
N ALA A 99 -2.55 14.75 -2.23
CA ALA A 99 -3.08 15.07 -3.55
C ALA A 99 -3.02 13.88 -4.50
N VAL A 100 -1.90 13.15 -4.52
CA VAL A 100 -1.71 11.95 -5.34
C VAL A 100 -2.67 10.83 -4.92
N TYR A 101 -2.79 10.54 -3.63
CA TYR A 101 -3.71 9.50 -3.14
C TYR A 101 -5.18 9.82 -3.42
N VAL A 102 -5.60 11.08 -3.24
CA VAL A 102 -6.96 11.52 -3.57
C VAL A 102 -7.22 11.45 -5.06
N PHE A 103 -6.24 11.85 -5.89
CA PHE A 103 -6.34 11.73 -7.34
C PHE A 103 -6.52 10.27 -7.78
N PHE A 104 -5.71 9.35 -7.24
CA PHE A 104 -5.87 7.93 -7.50
C PHE A 104 -7.23 7.41 -7.04
N ALA A 105 -7.65 7.72 -5.79
CA ALA A 105 -8.94 7.30 -5.29
C ALA A 105 -10.09 7.74 -6.21
N TRP A 106 -10.08 9.00 -6.67
CA TRP A 106 -11.09 9.51 -7.59
C TRP A 106 -11.08 8.78 -8.93
N HIS A 107 -9.89 8.53 -9.49
CA HIS A 107 -9.76 7.80 -10.75
C HIS A 107 -10.27 6.35 -10.62
N LEU A 108 -9.88 5.65 -9.54
CA LEU A 108 -10.30 4.27 -9.30
C LEU A 108 -11.81 4.16 -8.99
N LEU A 109 -12.41 5.14 -8.30
CA LEU A 109 -13.86 5.18 -8.14
C LEU A 109 -14.58 5.31 -9.49
N ARG A 110 -14.08 6.19 -10.38
CA ARG A 110 -14.64 6.32 -11.73
C ARG A 110 -14.45 5.05 -12.54
N LEU A 111 -13.31 4.38 -12.42
CA LEU A 111 -13.04 3.10 -13.07
C LEU A 111 -14.00 2.02 -12.56
N GLY A 112 -14.20 1.91 -11.25
CA GLY A 112 -15.13 0.95 -10.65
C GLY A 112 -16.57 1.19 -11.09
N ASN A 113 -17.02 2.45 -11.16
CA ASN A 113 -18.35 2.78 -11.66
C ASN A 113 -18.52 2.44 -13.14
N GLN A 114 -17.49 2.68 -13.96
CA GLN A 114 -17.50 2.29 -15.37
C GLN A 114 -17.57 0.77 -15.53
N MET A 115 -16.76 0.02 -14.77
CA MET A 115 -16.78 -1.45 -14.76
C MET A 115 -18.12 -2.01 -14.29
N SER A 116 -18.75 -1.37 -13.30
CA SER A 116 -20.07 -1.76 -12.83
C SER A 116 -21.16 -1.48 -13.88
N ALA A 117 -21.06 -0.37 -14.61
CA ALA A 117 -22.02 0.01 -15.63
C ALA A 117 -21.90 -0.85 -16.91
N SER A 118 -20.67 -1.22 -17.29
CA SER A 118 -20.42 -2.08 -18.44
C SER A 118 -20.58 -3.57 -18.14
N GLY A 119 -20.73 -3.95 -16.87
CA GLY A 119 -20.79 -5.35 -16.45
C GLY A 119 -19.46 -6.08 -16.65
N ALA A 120 -18.33 -5.39 -16.51
CA ALA A 120 -17.00 -5.95 -16.72
C ALA A 120 -16.74 -7.15 -15.79
N ARG A 121 -16.46 -8.30 -16.40
CA ARG A 121 -16.21 -9.59 -15.74
C ARG A 121 -14.87 -10.15 -16.18
N ALA A 122 -14.24 -10.90 -15.28
CA ALA A 122 -13.02 -11.64 -15.59
C ALA A 122 -13.33 -12.64 -16.71
N ILE A 123 -12.46 -12.73 -17.72
CA ILE A 123 -12.72 -13.45 -18.97
C ILE A 123 -12.78 -14.96 -18.70
N PHE A 124 -11.91 -15.45 -17.82
CA PHE A 124 -11.82 -16.87 -17.48
C PHE A 124 -12.53 -17.17 -16.15
N ALA A 125 -12.35 -16.32 -15.15
CA ALA A 125 -12.89 -16.55 -13.81
C ALA A 125 -14.34 -16.06 -13.62
N GLY A 126 -14.86 -15.23 -14.53
CA GLY A 126 -16.27 -14.83 -14.61
C GLY A 126 -16.79 -13.90 -13.50
N PHE A 127 -15.99 -13.58 -12.49
CA PHE A 127 -16.40 -12.70 -11.38
C PHE A 127 -16.33 -11.22 -11.78
N PRO A 128 -17.12 -10.33 -11.13
CA PRO A 128 -17.13 -8.90 -11.44
C PRO A 128 -15.84 -8.20 -10.97
N LEU A 129 -15.25 -7.34 -11.79
CA LEU A 129 -14.03 -6.57 -11.42
C LEU A 129 -14.32 -5.29 -10.63
N ALA A 130 -15.54 -4.75 -10.71
CA ALA A 130 -15.90 -3.49 -10.06
C ALA A 130 -15.60 -3.44 -8.53
N PRO A 131 -15.84 -4.51 -7.74
CA PRO A 131 -15.50 -4.52 -6.31
C PRO A 131 -14.02 -4.29 -6.02
N PHE A 132 -13.13 -4.80 -6.87
CA PHE A 132 -11.69 -4.61 -6.70
C PHE A 132 -11.28 -3.14 -6.87
N ALA A 133 -11.81 -2.46 -7.90
CA ALA A 133 -11.54 -1.05 -8.14
C ALA A 133 -12.03 -0.15 -7.00
N TRP A 134 -13.22 -0.43 -6.43
CA TRP A 134 -13.72 0.29 -5.26
C TRP A 134 -12.90 0.02 -4.00
N PHE A 135 -12.47 -1.23 -3.79
CA PHE A 135 -11.57 -1.58 -2.68
C PHE A 135 -10.25 -0.80 -2.76
N ALA A 136 -9.61 -0.81 -3.92
CA ALA A 136 -8.36 -0.10 -4.14
C ALA A 136 -8.53 1.43 -3.96
N ALA A 137 -9.64 2.01 -4.42
CA ALA A 137 -9.97 3.41 -4.16
C ALA A 137 -10.12 3.71 -2.66
N ALA A 138 -10.81 2.84 -1.91
CA ALA A 138 -10.97 2.99 -0.47
C ALA A 138 -9.61 2.95 0.23
N MET A 139 -8.71 2.03 -0.15
CA MET A 139 -7.36 1.96 0.43
C MET A 139 -6.51 3.19 0.10
N CYS A 140 -6.66 3.79 -1.09
CA CYS A 140 -6.02 5.08 -1.39
C CYS A 140 -6.52 6.20 -0.47
N LEU A 141 -7.83 6.27 -0.19
CA LEU A 141 -8.38 7.23 0.77
C LEU A 141 -7.84 6.99 2.18
N VAL A 142 -7.82 5.73 2.64
CA VAL A 142 -7.23 5.37 3.94
C VAL A 142 -5.75 5.77 3.99
N SER A 143 -5.01 5.63 2.90
CA SER A 143 -3.61 6.07 2.79
C SER A 143 -3.49 7.60 2.88
N ALA A 144 -4.37 8.35 2.23
CA ALA A 144 -4.44 9.81 2.37
C ALA A 144 -4.69 10.22 3.82
N PHE A 145 -5.62 9.56 4.52
CA PHE A 145 -5.82 9.78 5.96
C PHE A 145 -4.58 9.38 6.78
N ALA A 146 -3.94 8.27 6.46
CA ALA A 146 -2.74 7.79 7.14
C ALA A 146 -1.58 8.81 7.07
N THR A 147 -1.40 9.52 5.94
CA THR A 147 -0.36 10.58 5.83
C THR A 147 -0.53 11.71 6.85
N ILE A 148 -1.78 12.03 7.24
CA ILE A 148 -2.09 13.08 8.21
C ILE A 148 -1.66 12.65 9.62
N PHE A 149 -1.86 11.37 9.96
CA PHE A 149 -1.51 10.81 11.26
C PHE A 149 -0.07 10.29 11.36
N SER A 150 0.61 10.10 10.24
CA SER A 150 2.00 9.65 10.19
C SER A 150 2.91 10.69 10.86
N ARG A 151 3.52 10.28 11.98
CA ARG A 151 4.44 11.11 12.78
C ARG A 151 5.82 10.49 12.74
N LYS A 152 6.81 11.33 12.45
CA LYS A 152 8.26 11.07 12.41
C LYS A 152 8.66 9.92 13.35
N ALA A 153 9.16 8.82 12.79
CA ALA A 153 9.94 7.88 13.58
C ALA A 153 11.29 8.55 13.92
N PRO A 154 11.81 8.37 15.14
CA PRO A 154 13.14 8.86 15.47
C PRO A 154 14.15 8.05 14.66
N GLU A 155 14.84 8.75 13.76
CA GLU A 155 15.97 8.23 13.00
C GLU A 155 17.13 8.02 13.98
N GLY A 156 17.35 6.76 14.35
CA GLY A 156 18.43 6.38 15.28
C GLY A 156 18.13 5.09 16.03
N ASP A 157 18.41 3.95 15.39
CA ASP A 157 19.22 2.87 15.99
C ASP A 157 19.49 1.87 14.85
N ASP A 158 20.50 2.12 14.02
CA ASP A 158 21.10 1.05 13.22
C ASP A 158 22.09 0.32 14.16
N PRO A 159 21.79 -0.91 14.62
CA PRO A 159 22.64 -1.62 15.58
C PRO A 159 24.01 -2.01 15.00
N THR A 160 24.26 -1.76 13.70
CA THR A 160 25.45 -2.22 12.99
C THR A 160 26.60 -1.21 12.95
N GLU A 161 26.39 0.05 13.38
CA GLU A 161 27.46 1.08 13.38
C GLU A 161 28.49 0.92 14.51
N GLY A 162 28.23 0.05 15.51
CA GLY A 162 29.12 -0.16 16.67
C GLY A 162 29.93 -1.47 16.68
N MET A 163 29.82 -2.32 15.65
CA MET A 163 30.46 -3.65 15.63
C MET A 163 31.75 -3.71 14.80
N GLY A 164 32.26 -2.56 14.33
CA GLY A 164 33.46 -2.44 13.49
C GLY A 164 34.76 -2.09 14.23
N GLU A 165 34.73 -1.85 15.54
CA GLU A 165 35.92 -1.51 16.33
C GLU A 165 36.04 -2.40 17.58
N ILE A 166 36.43 -3.67 17.39
CA ILE A 166 37.06 -4.48 18.44
C ILE A 166 38.13 -5.38 17.81
#